data_AF-A0A259MIH9-F1
#
_entry.id   AF-A0A259MIH9-F1
#
_cell.length_a   1.000
_cell.length_b   1.000
_cell.length_c   1.000
_cell.angle_alpha   90.00
_cell.angle_beta   90.00
_cell.angle_gamma   90.00
#
_symmetry.space_group_name_H-M   'P 1'
#
loop_
_entity.id
_entity.type
_entity.pdbx_description
1 polymer ?
#
loop_
_entity_poly.entity_id
_entity_poly.type
_entity_poly.pdbx_seq_one_letter_code
_entity_poly.pdbx_strand_id
1 'polypeptide(L)'
;MGDDRGRQDQRMKPVKQRYGSSDSKLEFGDCLRACIASVLELPLDDVPHFTWGAMAERHATVREAWGSLRMWLRARNIGLLTYDIPCSTLPEALAWCHLRNPDAHLILGGMGRGGQGHVCVIHKGAIVHEPTPRGDDDGPSLVGPAPDGDWAGKFVALAFEYRPTTPKDNSGLLGVSTQGVEVPPAPDFSILDKHERIGLCFSGGKDSLVVLDLLRPHWHRLCIYRVDTSDLLPETQEVVRHAEEMTAGKVGNWCEITTNARGWQERFGMPSDLVPFDCSTLGRALVNGAAGPIHLAPRMDCCGANLARPLISRMAADGVTLSIRGTRREDPAWGWCATMEATGPDTFIDGATHYWMPIANWTTAEVFAYLQREGLPIARYYQGEYRHSGPECATCTGWWDEGRGKYLRKFHPHIAGEYHYRLSRVQSAIRPTLDQLHDEIADLVAPQEA
;
A
#
# COMPACT_ATOMS: atom_id res chain seq x y z
N MET A 1 -35.13 20.33 -5.53
CA MET A 1 -33.76 19.78 -5.48
C MET A 1 -32.99 20.62 -4.49
N GLY A 2 -33.03 20.23 -3.23
CA GLY A 2 -32.37 20.93 -2.12
C GLY A 2 -30.88 20.60 -2.10
N ASP A 3 -30.07 21.64 -1.92
CA ASP A 3 -28.62 21.61 -1.84
C ASP A 3 -28.18 21.01 -0.50
N ASP A 4 -27.83 19.73 -0.50
CA ASP A 4 -27.36 18.97 0.67
C ASP A 4 -25.83 19.12 0.88
N ARG A 5 -25.29 20.30 0.55
CA ARG A 5 -23.87 20.66 0.75
C ARG A 5 -23.58 21.25 2.14
N GLY A 6 -24.54 21.16 3.05
CA GLY A 6 -24.30 21.28 4.48
C GLY A 6 -23.77 19.97 5.06
N ARG A 7 -22.61 19.48 4.58
CA ARG A 7 -21.87 18.45 5.35
C ARG A 7 -21.54 19.08 6.68
N GLN A 8 -22.28 18.66 7.70
CA GLN A 8 -22.06 18.97 9.10
C GLN A 8 -20.55 18.98 9.35
N ASP A 9 -20.04 20.08 9.88
CA ASP A 9 -18.75 20.16 10.56
C ASP A 9 -18.75 18.98 11.54
N GLN A 10 -18.17 17.85 11.13
CA GLN A 10 -18.30 16.57 11.83
C GLN A 10 -17.57 16.73 13.15
N ARG A 11 -18.33 17.09 14.18
CA ARG A 11 -17.83 17.20 15.54
C ARG A 11 -17.46 15.80 15.99
N MET A 12 -16.17 15.52 15.98
CA MET A 12 -15.57 14.38 16.67
C MET A 12 -16.22 14.21 18.05
N LYS A 13 -16.57 12.97 18.42
CA LYS A 13 -17.19 12.67 19.73
C LYS A 13 -16.11 12.66 20.84
N PRO A 14 -16.13 13.61 21.79
CA PRO A 14 -15.15 13.64 22.87
C PRO A 14 -15.33 12.45 23.83
N VAL A 15 -14.24 11.75 24.15
CA VAL A 15 -14.21 10.62 25.09
C VAL A 15 -13.29 10.97 26.25
N LYS A 16 -13.82 11.10 27.47
CA LYS A 16 -12.99 11.41 28.65
C LYS A 16 -12.18 10.18 29.09
N GLN A 17 -10.99 10.43 29.63
CA GLN A 17 -10.13 9.40 30.20
C GLN A 17 -10.77 8.77 31.43
N ARG A 18 -10.52 7.49 31.69
CA ARG A 18 -11.04 6.78 32.86
C ARG A 18 -10.11 6.89 34.06
N TYR A 19 -8.80 6.99 33.81
CA TYR A 19 -7.79 6.96 34.85
C TYR A 19 -6.88 8.17 34.76
N GLY A 20 -6.82 8.93 35.86
CA GLY A 20 -5.91 10.05 35.98
C GLY A 20 -4.53 9.59 36.43
N SER A 21 -3.49 10.33 36.06
CA SER A 21 -2.12 10.12 36.56
C SER A 21 -1.94 10.40 38.05
N SER A 22 -2.97 10.94 38.72
CA SER A 22 -3.03 11.12 40.17
C SER A 22 -3.77 9.99 40.89
N ASP A 23 -4.37 9.05 40.16
CA ASP A 23 -4.90 7.83 40.78
C ASP A 23 -3.72 6.98 41.25
N SER A 24 -3.49 6.96 42.57
CA SER A 24 -2.29 6.44 43.26
C SER A 24 -1.95 4.96 43.00
N LYS A 25 -2.74 4.27 42.17
CA LYS A 25 -2.51 2.89 41.76
C LYS A 25 -1.86 2.78 40.38
N LEU A 26 -1.83 3.85 39.58
CA LEU A 26 -1.29 3.83 38.22
C LEU A 26 -0.11 4.81 38.09
N GLU A 27 0.95 4.36 37.43
CA GLU A 27 2.10 5.22 37.09
C GLU A 27 1.79 6.14 35.88
N PHE A 28 0.81 5.77 35.06
CA PHE A 28 0.39 6.48 33.86
C PHE A 28 -1.13 6.58 33.75
N GLY A 29 -1.64 7.74 33.35
CA GLY A 29 -3.06 7.91 32.99
C GLY A 29 -3.39 7.41 31.58
N ASP A 30 -4.68 7.41 31.22
CA ASP A 30 -5.16 6.91 29.91
C ASP A 30 -5.57 8.01 28.91
N CYS A 31 -5.00 9.23 29.05
CA CYS A 31 -5.25 10.37 28.17
C CYS A 31 -5.04 10.05 26.67
N LEU A 32 -3.98 9.30 26.31
CA LEU A 32 -3.72 8.91 24.93
C LEU A 32 -4.81 7.99 24.36
N ARG A 33 -5.26 7.03 25.17
CA ARG A 33 -6.34 6.09 24.82
C ARG A 33 -7.63 6.87 24.54
N ALA A 34 -7.95 7.84 25.40
CA ALA A 34 -9.11 8.71 25.27
C ALA A 34 -9.07 9.60 24.01
N CYS A 35 -7.91 10.18 23.70
CA CYS A 35 -7.74 10.94 22.46
C CYS A 35 -7.84 10.08 21.21
N ILE A 36 -7.27 8.87 21.20
CA ILE A 36 -7.42 7.92 20.08
C ILE A 36 -8.89 7.52 19.92
N ALA A 37 -9.58 7.22 21.02
CA ALA A 37 -11.00 6.90 21.02
C ALA A 37 -11.82 8.04 20.42
N SER A 38 -11.52 9.29 20.78
CA SER A 38 -12.20 10.46 20.23
C SER A 38 -11.96 10.61 18.72
N VAL A 39 -10.70 10.60 18.28
CA VAL A 39 -10.32 10.78 16.86
C VAL A 39 -10.89 9.68 15.96
N LEU A 40 -10.98 8.44 16.47
CA LEU A 40 -11.52 7.30 15.75
C LEU A 40 -13.03 7.08 15.98
N GLU A 41 -13.68 7.92 16.80
CA GLU A 41 -15.07 7.80 17.24
C GLU A 41 -15.42 6.42 17.82
N LEU A 42 -14.50 5.83 18.57
CA LEU A 42 -14.66 4.54 19.23
C LEU A 42 -15.07 4.70 20.70
N PRO A 43 -15.82 3.73 21.26
CA PRO A 43 -15.94 3.58 22.70
C PRO A 43 -14.55 3.47 23.37
N LEU A 44 -14.39 4.06 24.55
CA LEU A 44 -13.11 3.99 25.28
C LEU A 44 -12.66 2.54 25.52
N ASP A 45 -13.61 1.65 25.80
CA ASP A 45 -13.36 0.22 26.05
C ASP A 45 -12.82 -0.54 24.83
N ASP A 46 -13.03 -0.02 23.62
CA ASP A 46 -12.55 -0.65 22.38
C ASP A 46 -11.10 -0.25 22.04
N VAL A 47 -10.56 0.78 22.70
CA VAL A 47 -9.16 1.19 22.58
C VAL A 47 -8.37 0.59 23.75
N PRO A 48 -7.37 -0.28 23.54
CA PRO A 48 -6.57 -0.82 24.63
C PRO A 48 -5.80 0.26 25.38
N HIS A 49 -5.58 0.03 26.67
CA HIS A 49 -4.66 0.86 27.45
C HIS A 49 -3.23 0.37 27.22
N PHE A 50 -2.54 0.93 26.22
CA PHE A 50 -1.21 0.45 25.79
C PHE A 50 -0.11 0.58 26.85
N THR A 51 -0.30 1.44 27.86
CA THR A 51 0.63 1.68 28.97
C THR A 51 0.19 1.06 30.31
N TRP A 52 -0.81 0.16 30.35
CA TRP A 52 -1.32 -0.44 31.61
C TRP A 52 -1.76 -1.93 31.49
N GLY A 53 -1.85 -2.62 32.64
CA GLY A 53 -2.48 -3.94 32.82
C GLY A 53 -1.64 -5.12 32.33
N ALA A 54 -2.29 -6.21 31.91
CA ALA A 54 -1.63 -7.40 31.35
C ALA A 54 -0.79 -7.10 30.09
N MET A 55 -0.95 -5.93 29.48
CA MET A 55 -0.04 -5.43 28.44
C MET A 55 1.17 -4.70 29.04
N ALA A 56 1.02 -3.87 30.08
CA ALA A 56 2.18 -3.28 30.79
C ALA A 56 3.05 -4.34 31.47
N GLU A 57 2.47 -5.40 32.03
CA GLU A 57 3.23 -6.54 32.56
C GLU A 57 3.99 -7.31 31.46
N ARG A 58 3.58 -7.19 30.19
CA ARG A 58 4.27 -7.75 29.02
C ARG A 58 5.24 -6.77 28.35
N HIS A 59 5.26 -5.51 28.75
CA HIS A 59 6.07 -4.46 28.14
C HIS A 59 7.07 -3.95 29.17
N ALA A 60 8.31 -4.41 29.06
CA ALA A 60 9.42 -3.94 29.86
C ALA A 60 9.81 -2.48 29.52
N THR A 61 9.35 -1.93 28.38
CA THR A 61 9.78 -0.61 27.88
C THR A 61 8.67 0.21 27.19
N VAL A 62 8.82 1.54 27.21
CA VAL A 62 8.00 2.50 26.42
C VAL A 62 7.94 2.14 24.93
N ARG A 63 9.05 1.60 24.38
CA ARG A 63 9.14 1.15 22.99
C ARG A 63 8.14 0.05 22.65
N GLU A 64 7.91 -0.89 23.56
CA GLU A 64 6.99 -2.01 23.33
C GLU A 64 5.53 -1.55 23.38
N ALA A 65 5.18 -0.64 24.30
CA ALA A 65 3.87 -0.01 24.34
C ALA A 65 3.53 0.71 23.00
N TRP A 66 4.48 1.47 22.45
CA TRP A 66 4.33 2.08 21.12
C TRP A 66 4.23 1.04 19.99
N GLY A 67 4.95 -0.07 20.10
CA GLY A 67 4.84 -1.20 19.17
C GLY A 67 3.44 -1.79 19.13
N SER A 68 2.86 -2.05 20.31
CA SER A 68 1.49 -2.58 20.43
C SER A 68 0.42 -1.62 19.95
N LEU A 69 0.55 -0.32 20.21
CA LEU A 69 -0.33 0.70 19.62
C LEU A 69 -0.26 0.68 18.09
N ARG A 70 0.94 0.67 17.51
CA ARG A 70 1.12 0.63 16.05
C ARG A 70 0.54 -0.65 15.45
N MET A 71 0.70 -1.80 16.11
CA MET A 71 0.09 -3.06 15.66
C MET A 71 -1.45 -3.00 15.73
N TRP A 72 -2.00 -2.46 16.81
CA TRP A 72 -3.45 -2.33 16.98
C TRP A 72 -4.09 -1.38 15.96
N LEU A 73 -3.42 -0.25 15.65
CA LEU A 73 -3.83 0.67 14.58
C LEU A 73 -3.68 0.02 13.20
N ARG A 74 -2.57 -0.68 12.95
CA ARG A 74 -2.32 -1.35 11.66
C ARG A 74 -3.37 -2.42 11.35
N ALA A 75 -3.84 -3.17 12.34
CA ALA A 75 -4.95 -4.12 12.19
C ALA A 75 -6.26 -3.45 11.72
N ARG A 76 -6.35 -2.12 11.78
CA ARG A 76 -7.48 -1.31 11.31
C ARG A 76 -7.14 -0.51 10.04
N ASN A 77 -6.05 -0.83 9.35
CA ASN A 77 -5.50 -0.08 8.22
C ASN A 77 -5.18 1.38 8.55
N ILE A 78 -4.83 1.63 9.81
CA ILE A 78 -4.50 2.97 10.30
C ILE A 78 -3.01 3.02 10.64
N GLY A 79 -2.34 4.03 10.12
CA GLY A 79 -0.97 4.40 10.44
C GLY A 79 -0.95 5.47 11.53
N LEU A 80 0.08 5.41 12.38
CA LEU A 80 0.39 6.47 13.32
C LEU A 80 1.64 7.20 12.85
N LEU A 81 1.48 8.45 12.43
CA LEU A 81 2.60 9.35 12.16
C LEU A 81 2.88 10.15 13.44
N THR A 82 4.13 10.16 13.87
CA THR A 82 4.61 10.95 15.02
C THR A 82 5.69 11.89 14.55
N TYR A 83 5.64 13.15 14.96
CA TYR A 83 6.65 14.15 14.64
C TYR A 83 6.82 15.14 15.80
N ASP A 84 8.03 15.67 15.92
CA ASP A 84 8.36 16.68 16.90
C ASP A 84 7.98 18.07 16.37
N ILE A 85 7.45 18.91 17.24
CA ILE A 85 7.03 20.28 16.94
C ILE A 85 7.97 21.21 17.73
N PRO A 86 8.93 21.86 17.05
CA PRO A 86 9.97 22.66 17.68
C PRO A 86 9.41 24.03 18.06
N CYS A 87 8.53 24.06 19.05
CA CYS A 87 7.86 25.27 19.54
C CYS A 87 8.00 25.35 21.05
N SER A 88 8.23 26.56 21.57
CA SER A 88 8.50 26.77 22.99
C SER A 88 7.21 26.96 23.81
N THR A 89 6.13 27.36 23.14
CA THR A 89 4.85 27.68 23.79
C THR A 89 3.67 26.94 23.15
N LEU A 90 2.59 26.76 23.92
CA LEU A 90 1.37 26.13 23.42
C LEU A 90 0.73 26.89 22.24
N PRO A 91 0.61 28.24 22.26
CA PRO A 91 0.07 28.98 21.11
C PRO A 91 0.87 28.77 19.81
N GLU A 92 2.20 28.72 19.90
CA GLU A 92 3.07 28.41 18.75
C GLU A 92 2.82 27.00 18.21
N ALA A 93 2.75 26.00 19.09
CA ALA A 93 2.48 24.62 18.71
C ALA A 93 1.11 24.46 18.03
N LEU A 94 0.07 25.12 18.56
CA LEU A 94 -1.28 25.12 17.96
C LEU A 94 -1.29 25.77 16.57
N ALA A 95 -0.62 26.92 16.41
CA ALA A 95 -0.50 27.60 15.13
C ALA A 95 0.27 26.74 14.10
N TRP A 96 1.37 26.09 14.53
CA TRP A 96 2.15 25.18 13.71
C TRP A 96 1.30 24.01 13.19
N CYS A 97 0.54 23.39 14.08
CA CYS A 97 -0.35 22.28 13.74
C CYS A 97 -1.46 22.68 12.77
N HIS A 98 -2.05 23.86 12.97
CA HIS A 98 -3.05 24.42 12.06
C HIS A 98 -2.49 24.65 10.66
N LEU A 99 -1.29 25.23 10.56
CA LEU A 99 -0.65 25.52 9.29
C LEU A 99 -0.37 24.24 8.47
N ARG A 100 0.00 23.15 9.15
CA ARG A 100 0.39 21.90 8.50
C ARG A 100 -0.80 20.98 8.19
N ASN A 101 -1.82 20.96 9.06
CA ASN A 101 -2.97 20.08 8.91
C ASN A 101 -4.27 20.79 9.33
N PRO A 102 -4.75 21.78 8.55
CA PRO A 102 -5.86 22.64 8.95
C PRO A 102 -7.16 21.88 9.18
N ASP A 103 -7.38 20.80 8.44
CA ASP A 103 -8.62 20.02 8.43
C ASP A 103 -8.54 18.69 9.20
N ALA A 104 -7.38 18.37 9.79
CA ALA A 104 -7.19 17.13 10.54
C ALA A 104 -7.47 17.31 12.03
N HIS A 105 -7.92 16.25 12.69
CA HIS A 105 -7.80 16.11 14.14
C HIS A 105 -6.42 15.54 14.45
N LEU A 106 -5.63 16.25 15.26
CA LEU A 106 -4.30 15.82 15.68
C LEU A 106 -4.30 15.57 17.18
N ILE A 107 -3.50 14.61 17.65
CA ILE A 107 -3.26 14.39 19.07
C ILE A 107 -1.94 15.10 19.41
N LEU A 108 -2.01 16.18 20.19
CA LEU A 108 -0.86 16.96 20.63
C LEU A 108 -0.43 16.48 22.01
N GLY A 109 0.85 16.11 22.17
CA GLY A 109 1.44 15.77 23.46
C GLY A 109 2.42 16.81 23.98
N GLY A 110 2.46 16.99 25.29
CA GLY A 110 3.36 17.89 26.00
C GLY A 110 3.29 17.69 27.51
N MET A 111 3.67 18.70 28.27
CA MET A 111 3.59 18.72 29.73
C MET A 111 2.24 19.27 30.21
N GLY A 112 1.58 18.52 31.08
CA GLY A 112 0.38 18.95 31.79
C GLY A 112 0.68 19.82 33.02
N ARG A 113 -0.32 20.54 33.54
CA ARG A 113 -0.21 21.36 34.77
C ARG A 113 0.36 20.62 35.98
N GLY A 114 0.14 19.31 36.05
CA GLY A 114 0.66 18.45 37.12
C GLY A 114 2.14 18.08 36.99
N GLY A 115 2.87 18.60 35.99
CA GLY A 115 4.26 18.23 35.74
C GLY A 115 4.42 16.80 35.17
N GLN A 116 3.36 16.26 34.57
CA GLN A 116 3.35 14.94 33.95
C GLN A 116 2.98 15.05 32.47
N GLY A 117 3.44 14.08 31.66
CA GLY A 117 3.10 14.01 30.25
C GLY A 117 1.59 13.92 30.04
N HIS A 118 1.06 14.71 29.10
CA HIS A 118 -0.36 14.80 28.79
C HIS A 118 -0.59 14.92 27.29
N VAL A 119 -1.79 14.56 26.83
CA VAL A 119 -2.19 14.72 25.43
C VAL A 119 -3.61 15.28 25.30
N CYS A 120 -3.84 16.09 24.27
CA CYS A 120 -5.15 16.63 23.90
C CYS A 120 -5.40 16.44 22.40
N VAL A 121 -6.65 16.51 21.95
CA VAL A 121 -6.96 16.60 20.52
C VAL A 121 -7.09 18.06 20.11
N ILE A 122 -6.43 18.41 19.01
CA ILE A 122 -6.47 19.74 18.41
C ILE A 122 -7.08 19.67 17.01
N HIS A 123 -7.76 20.74 16.62
CA HIS A 123 -8.32 20.92 15.29
C HIS A 123 -8.44 22.42 15.01
N LYS A 124 -8.11 22.85 13.77
CA LYS A 124 -8.16 24.27 13.35
C LYS A 124 -7.45 25.24 14.33
N GLY A 125 -6.31 24.82 14.88
CA GLY A 125 -5.49 25.66 15.77
C GLY A 125 -6.02 25.82 17.19
N ALA A 126 -6.99 25.02 17.61
CA ALA A 126 -7.52 25.02 18.97
C ALA A 126 -7.52 23.61 19.57
N ILE A 127 -7.44 23.50 20.89
CA ILE A 127 -7.75 22.26 21.61
C ILE A 127 -9.27 22.06 21.54
N VAL A 128 -9.69 20.98 20.87
CA VAL A 128 -11.10 20.63 20.70
C VAL A 128 -11.55 19.49 21.60
N HIS A 129 -10.60 18.78 22.20
CA HIS A 129 -10.89 17.81 23.24
C HIS A 129 -9.76 17.67 24.25
N GLU A 130 -10.12 17.92 25.51
CA GLU A 130 -9.30 17.70 26.70
C GLU A 130 -9.79 16.40 27.37
N PRO A 131 -8.99 15.32 27.43
CA PRO A 131 -9.45 14.05 27.96
C PRO A 131 -9.54 14.04 29.51
N THR A 132 -8.99 15.02 30.22
CA THR A 132 -9.12 15.08 31.69
C THR A 132 -10.57 15.31 32.15
N PRO A 133 -11.00 14.67 33.27
CA PRO A 133 -12.35 14.83 33.79
C PRO A 133 -12.58 16.10 34.62
N ARG A 134 -11.51 16.82 34.98
CA ARG A 134 -11.64 18.19 35.51
C ARG A 134 -12.14 19.03 34.35
N GLY A 135 -13.37 19.54 34.48
CA GLY A 135 -14.18 20.04 33.36
C GLY A 135 -13.47 21.09 32.48
N ASP A 136 -14.06 21.33 31.31
CA ASP A 136 -13.51 22.23 30.29
C ASP A 136 -13.34 23.70 30.78
N ASP A 137 -13.85 24.02 31.97
CA ASP A 137 -13.85 25.35 32.61
C ASP A 137 -12.49 25.79 33.15
N ASP A 138 -11.57 24.87 33.47
CA ASP A 138 -10.25 25.22 34.06
C ASP A 138 -9.21 25.64 33.02
N GLY A 139 -9.57 25.66 31.73
CA GLY A 139 -8.67 25.87 30.61
C GLY A 139 -7.82 24.64 30.28
N PRO A 140 -6.93 24.72 29.28
CA PRO A 140 -6.20 23.55 28.80
C PRO A 140 -5.25 23.00 29.87
N SER A 141 -5.21 21.67 30.00
CA SER A 141 -4.29 21.01 30.93
C SER A 141 -2.86 21.00 30.41
N LEU A 142 -2.66 21.05 29.09
CA LEU A 142 -1.34 21.26 28.47
C LEU A 142 -0.84 22.69 28.76
N VAL A 143 0.39 22.81 29.27
CA VAL A 143 0.99 24.10 29.63
C VAL A 143 2.39 24.34 29.04
N GLY A 144 3.06 23.29 28.57
CA GLY A 144 4.40 23.42 28.01
C GLY A 144 4.83 22.19 27.20
N PRO A 145 6.01 22.24 26.56
CA PRO A 145 6.60 21.10 25.89
C PRO A 145 6.92 19.97 26.88
N ALA A 146 7.18 18.77 26.37
CA ALA A 146 7.67 17.64 27.16
C ALA A 146 9.08 17.93 27.74
N PRO A 147 9.59 17.10 28.69
CA PRO A 147 10.89 17.34 29.34
C PRO A 147 12.10 17.46 28.41
N ASP A 148 11.99 16.93 27.19
CA ASP A 148 12.99 17.01 26.12
C ASP A 148 12.99 18.36 25.40
N GLY A 149 12.02 19.25 25.69
CA GLY A 149 11.93 20.60 25.14
C GLY A 149 10.99 20.72 23.93
N ASP A 150 10.40 19.61 23.47
CA ASP A 150 9.56 19.59 22.27
C ASP A 150 8.09 19.21 22.56
N TRP A 151 7.19 19.58 21.65
CA TRP A 151 5.84 19.02 21.63
C TRP A 151 5.78 17.83 20.68
N ALA A 152 5.03 16.79 21.05
CA ALA A 152 4.92 15.59 20.22
C ALA A 152 3.57 15.55 19.48
N GLY A 153 3.58 15.95 18.21
CA GLY A 153 2.43 15.86 17.31
C GLY A 153 2.20 14.43 16.83
N LYS A 154 0.95 13.96 16.90
CA LYS A 154 0.56 12.63 16.44
C LYS A 154 -0.63 12.75 15.51
N PHE A 155 -0.52 12.14 14.34
CA PHE A 155 -1.57 12.08 13.34
C PHE A 155 -1.92 10.62 13.06
N VAL A 156 -3.21 10.35 13.07
CA VAL A 156 -3.77 9.04 12.77
C VAL A 156 -4.26 9.09 11.33
N ALA A 157 -3.54 8.43 10.43
CA ALA A 157 -3.79 8.46 8.99
C ALA A 157 -4.22 7.08 8.50
N LEU A 158 -4.94 6.98 7.39
CA LEU A 158 -5.03 5.70 6.68
C LEU A 158 -3.62 5.34 6.17
N ALA A 159 -3.12 4.17 6.56
CA ALA A 159 -1.78 3.75 6.18
C ALA A 159 -1.74 3.34 4.70
N PHE A 160 -0.82 3.92 3.94
CA PHE A 160 -0.32 3.33 2.69
C PHE A 160 0.95 2.55 3.04
N GLU A 161 0.95 1.22 2.83
CA GLU A 161 2.14 0.42 3.14
C GLU A 161 3.28 0.67 2.13
N TYR A 162 4.41 1.17 2.63
CA TYR A 162 5.69 1.16 1.92
C TYR A 162 6.62 0.12 2.56
N ARG A 163 7.09 -0.85 1.78
CA ARG A 163 8.19 -1.76 2.15
C ARG A 163 9.27 -1.70 1.08
N PRO A 164 10.53 -1.35 1.42
CA PRO A 164 11.63 -1.49 0.48
C PRO A 164 12.00 -2.97 0.36
N THR A 165 11.98 -3.50 -0.85
CA THR A 165 12.59 -4.80 -1.17
C THR A 165 14.05 -4.59 -1.54
N THR A 166 14.95 -5.38 -0.95
CA THR A 166 16.36 -5.49 -1.38
C THR A 166 16.40 -5.86 -2.88
N PRO A 167 17.18 -5.16 -3.71
CA PRO A 167 17.35 -5.56 -5.11
C PRO A 167 17.97 -6.95 -5.15
N LYS A 168 17.25 -7.93 -5.70
CA LYS A 168 17.83 -9.23 -6.04
C LYS A 168 18.51 -9.10 -7.40
N ASP A 169 19.72 -9.63 -7.48
CA ASP A 169 20.43 -9.82 -8.74
C ASP A 169 19.66 -10.83 -9.62
N ASN A 170 18.96 -10.31 -10.63
CA ASN A 170 18.18 -11.08 -11.59
C ASN A 170 18.97 -11.45 -12.85
N SER A 171 20.30 -11.25 -12.87
CA SER A 171 21.12 -11.43 -14.07
C SER A 171 21.34 -12.89 -14.50
N GLY A 172 20.94 -13.89 -13.68
CA GLY A 172 21.28 -15.29 -13.88
C GLY A 172 20.22 -16.24 -14.46
N LEU A 173 19.01 -15.80 -14.81
CA LEU A 173 17.88 -16.72 -15.09
C LEU A 173 17.46 -16.88 -16.56
N LEU A 174 18.25 -16.41 -17.53
CA LEU A 174 17.95 -16.61 -18.95
C LEU A 174 18.15 -18.08 -19.35
N GLY A 175 17.05 -18.78 -19.67
CA GLY A 175 17.05 -20.20 -20.05
C GLY A 175 16.85 -21.16 -18.87
N VAL A 176 15.76 -21.00 -18.12
CA VAL A 176 15.39 -21.94 -17.06
C VAL A 176 15.21 -23.33 -17.65
N SER A 177 16.19 -24.21 -17.41
CA SER A 177 16.09 -25.61 -17.80
C SER A 177 14.95 -26.26 -17.02
N THR A 178 13.99 -26.83 -17.74
CA THR A 178 12.92 -27.66 -17.17
C THR A 178 13.30 -29.14 -17.16
N GLN A 179 14.45 -29.50 -17.73
CA GLN A 179 14.89 -30.88 -17.86
C GLN A 179 15.23 -31.45 -16.48
N GLY A 180 14.49 -32.49 -16.07
CA GLY A 180 14.66 -33.13 -14.76
C GLY A 180 14.00 -32.38 -13.60
N VAL A 181 13.25 -31.31 -13.86
CA VAL A 181 12.47 -30.61 -12.83
C VAL A 181 11.21 -31.42 -12.55
N GLU A 182 11.11 -31.94 -11.33
CA GLU A 182 9.89 -32.58 -10.85
C GLU A 182 8.85 -31.51 -10.54
N VAL A 183 7.66 -31.64 -11.11
CA VAL A 183 6.56 -30.70 -10.87
C VAL A 183 5.90 -31.07 -9.55
N PRO A 184 5.73 -30.13 -8.60
CA PRO A 184 5.11 -30.42 -7.30
C PRO A 184 3.71 -31.01 -7.47
N PRO A 185 3.25 -31.81 -6.49
CA PRO A 185 1.88 -32.31 -6.50
C PRO A 185 0.87 -31.17 -6.43
N ALA A 186 -0.36 -31.45 -6.86
CA ALA A 186 -1.46 -30.51 -6.71
C ALA A 186 -1.64 -30.14 -5.22
N PRO A 187 -1.97 -28.87 -4.92
CA PRO A 187 -2.17 -28.42 -3.55
C PRO A 187 -3.46 -29.00 -2.95
N ASP A 188 -3.60 -28.92 -1.63
CA ASP A 188 -4.85 -29.29 -0.95
C ASP A 188 -5.97 -28.29 -1.30
N PHE A 189 -7.03 -28.79 -1.93
CA PHE A 189 -8.20 -28.01 -2.33
C PHE A 189 -9.28 -27.91 -1.25
N SER A 190 -9.09 -28.50 -0.06
CA SER A 190 -10.07 -28.50 1.04
C SER A 190 -10.50 -27.10 1.49
N ILE A 191 -9.67 -26.08 1.24
CA ILE A 191 -10.04 -24.69 1.50
C ILE A 191 -11.25 -24.25 0.69
N LEU A 192 -11.42 -24.75 -0.54
CA LEU A 192 -12.55 -24.37 -1.39
C LEU A 192 -13.88 -24.71 -0.72
N ASP A 193 -13.96 -25.82 0.03
CA ASP A 193 -15.20 -26.27 0.69
C ASP A 193 -15.66 -25.35 1.82
N LYS A 194 -14.80 -24.43 2.28
CA LYS A 194 -15.11 -23.43 3.30
C LYS A 194 -15.72 -22.16 2.72
N HIS A 195 -15.87 -22.06 1.39
CA HIS A 195 -16.25 -20.84 0.70
C HIS A 195 -17.31 -21.08 -0.36
N GLU A 196 -18.36 -20.26 -0.32
CA GLU A 196 -19.42 -20.26 -1.33
C GLU A 196 -19.06 -19.41 -2.55
N ARG A 197 -18.35 -18.30 -2.34
CA ARG A 197 -17.97 -17.34 -3.40
C ARG A 197 -16.46 -17.28 -3.54
N ILE A 198 -15.96 -17.89 -4.60
CA ILE A 198 -14.51 -18.06 -4.84
C ILE A 198 -14.12 -17.28 -6.08
N GLY A 199 -13.19 -16.34 -5.93
CA GLY A 199 -12.64 -15.52 -7.01
C GLY A 199 -11.22 -15.93 -7.34
N LEU A 200 -10.92 -16.16 -8.62
CA LEU A 200 -9.55 -16.32 -9.11
C LEU A 200 -9.08 -15.02 -9.78
N CYS A 201 -8.02 -14.41 -9.27
CA CYS A 201 -7.38 -13.26 -9.92
C CYS A 201 -6.49 -13.73 -11.07
N PHE A 202 -6.89 -13.44 -12.31
CA PHE A 202 -6.25 -13.93 -13.52
C PHE A 202 -5.66 -12.79 -14.36
N SER A 203 -4.32 -12.74 -14.46
CA SER A 203 -3.61 -11.71 -15.23
C SER A 203 -3.24 -12.15 -16.66
N GLY A 204 -3.40 -13.43 -16.99
CA GLY A 204 -2.84 -14.01 -18.22
C GLY A 204 -1.33 -14.25 -18.15
N GLY A 205 -0.72 -14.12 -16.97
CA GLY A 205 0.65 -14.51 -16.70
C GLY A 205 0.82 -16.02 -16.49
N LYS A 206 2.08 -16.49 -16.51
CA LYS A 206 2.44 -17.90 -16.33
C LYS A 206 1.85 -18.50 -15.04
N ASP A 207 1.91 -17.75 -13.94
CA ASP A 207 1.52 -18.26 -12.62
C ASP A 207 0.00 -18.36 -12.48
N SER A 208 -0.73 -17.34 -12.93
CA SER A 208 -2.20 -17.38 -12.94
C SER A 208 -2.75 -18.45 -13.88
N LEU A 209 -2.04 -18.77 -14.96
CA LEU A 209 -2.42 -19.84 -15.89
C LEU A 209 -2.22 -21.23 -15.26
N VAL A 210 -1.10 -21.46 -14.56
CA VAL A 210 -0.90 -22.69 -13.79
C VAL A 210 -1.99 -22.85 -12.73
N VAL A 211 -2.29 -21.80 -11.96
CA VAL A 211 -3.35 -21.85 -10.94
C VAL A 211 -4.71 -22.14 -11.55
N LEU A 212 -5.04 -21.49 -12.67
CA LEU A 212 -6.29 -21.77 -13.38
C LEU A 212 -6.38 -23.24 -13.75
N ASP A 213 -5.33 -23.81 -14.32
CA ASP A 213 -5.32 -25.20 -14.75
C ASP A 213 -5.34 -26.21 -13.59
N LEU A 214 -4.60 -25.96 -12.51
CA LEU A 214 -4.65 -26.77 -11.29
C LEU A 214 -6.08 -26.85 -10.71
N LEU A 215 -6.86 -25.78 -10.88
CA LEU A 215 -8.25 -25.71 -10.42
C LEU A 215 -9.26 -26.30 -11.42
N ARG A 216 -8.82 -26.95 -12.50
CA ARG A 216 -9.69 -27.57 -13.52
C ARG A 216 -10.84 -28.42 -12.94
N PRO A 217 -10.63 -29.28 -11.91
CA PRO A 217 -11.73 -30.04 -11.29
C PRO A 217 -12.79 -29.16 -10.61
N HIS A 218 -12.46 -27.91 -10.28
CA HIS A 218 -13.27 -26.98 -9.50
C HIS A 218 -13.75 -25.75 -10.29
N TRP A 219 -13.51 -25.67 -11.60
CA TRP A 219 -13.87 -24.51 -12.42
C TRP A 219 -15.33 -24.05 -12.23
N HIS A 220 -16.27 -24.99 -12.13
CA HIS A 220 -17.70 -24.69 -11.93
C HIS A 220 -18.00 -23.88 -10.66
N ARG A 221 -17.07 -23.82 -9.69
CA ARG A 221 -17.18 -23.05 -8.45
C ARG A 221 -16.53 -21.68 -8.51
N LEU A 222 -15.79 -21.37 -9.59
CA LEU A 222 -14.98 -20.16 -9.69
C LEU A 222 -15.70 -19.06 -10.45
N CYS A 223 -15.53 -17.83 -9.96
CA CYS A 223 -15.60 -16.63 -10.79
C CYS A 223 -14.16 -16.19 -11.12
N ILE A 224 -13.82 -16.08 -12.40
CA ILE A 224 -12.52 -15.60 -12.84
C ILE A 224 -12.58 -14.09 -12.97
N TYR A 225 -11.67 -13.38 -12.30
CA TYR A 225 -11.56 -11.93 -12.35
C TYR A 225 -10.33 -11.52 -13.13
N ARG A 226 -10.54 -10.72 -14.17
CA ARG A 226 -9.47 -10.18 -15.02
C ARG A 226 -9.59 -8.66 -15.08
N VAL A 227 -8.45 -7.99 -14.99
CA VAL A 227 -8.37 -6.56 -15.29
C VAL A 227 -7.74 -6.37 -16.66
N ASP A 228 -8.40 -5.60 -17.52
CA ASP A 228 -7.82 -5.10 -18.77
C ASP A 228 -7.50 -3.61 -18.61
N THR A 229 -6.23 -3.24 -18.73
CA THR A 229 -5.76 -1.86 -18.62
C THR A 229 -5.93 -1.04 -19.89
N SER A 230 -6.45 -1.67 -20.95
CA SER A 230 -6.49 -1.19 -22.33
C SER A 230 -5.09 -0.96 -22.93
N ASP A 231 -4.04 -1.54 -22.31
CA ASP A 231 -2.64 -1.40 -22.73
C ASP A 231 -1.89 -2.74 -22.58
N LEU A 232 -2.56 -3.89 -22.70
CA LEU A 232 -1.92 -5.21 -22.59
C LEU A 232 -1.03 -5.53 -23.80
N LEU A 233 -0.04 -6.41 -23.63
CA LEU A 233 0.69 -6.97 -24.78
C LEU A 233 -0.21 -7.93 -25.59
N PRO A 234 -0.05 -8.02 -26.92
CA PRO A 234 -0.79 -8.98 -27.74
C PRO A 234 -0.64 -10.43 -27.26
N GLU A 235 0.56 -10.85 -26.84
CA GLU A 235 0.78 -12.21 -26.34
C GLU A 235 0.05 -12.49 -25.01
N THR A 236 -0.13 -11.47 -24.17
CA THR A 236 -0.94 -11.60 -22.95
C THR A 236 -2.42 -11.79 -23.31
N GLN A 237 -2.92 -11.02 -24.28
CA GLN A 237 -4.29 -11.17 -24.79
C GLN A 237 -4.51 -12.55 -25.42
N GLU A 238 -3.52 -13.09 -26.14
CA GLU A 238 -3.58 -14.45 -26.70
C GLU A 238 -3.70 -15.53 -25.61
N VAL A 239 -2.91 -15.43 -24.53
CA VAL A 239 -3.01 -16.36 -23.39
C VAL A 239 -4.37 -16.25 -22.72
N VAL A 240 -4.90 -15.04 -22.56
CA VAL A 240 -6.22 -14.87 -21.97
C VAL A 240 -7.30 -15.49 -22.86
N ARG A 241 -7.30 -15.21 -24.16
CA ARG A 241 -8.28 -15.79 -25.08
C ARG A 241 -8.24 -17.32 -25.03
N HIS A 242 -7.06 -17.91 -24.96
CA HIS A 242 -6.92 -19.36 -24.78
C HIS A 242 -7.54 -19.82 -23.45
N ALA A 243 -7.32 -19.11 -22.35
CA ALA A 243 -7.92 -19.44 -21.06
C ALA A 243 -9.45 -19.33 -21.07
N GLU A 244 -10.01 -18.31 -21.73
CA GLU A 244 -11.45 -18.14 -21.95
C GLU A 244 -12.02 -19.32 -22.77
N GLU A 245 -11.38 -19.68 -23.88
CA GLU A 245 -11.76 -20.83 -24.71
C GLU A 245 -11.72 -22.16 -23.93
N MET A 246 -10.63 -22.38 -23.18
CA MET A 246 -10.42 -23.60 -22.38
C MET A 246 -11.49 -23.78 -21.29
N THR A 247 -11.94 -22.67 -20.71
CA THR A 247 -12.90 -22.62 -19.59
C THR A 247 -14.35 -22.35 -20.01
N ALA A 248 -14.61 -22.16 -21.31
CA ALA A 248 -15.92 -21.81 -21.84
C ALA A 248 -17.01 -22.79 -21.39
N GLY A 249 -18.04 -22.27 -20.71
CA GLY A 249 -19.16 -23.05 -20.17
C GLY A 249 -18.80 -23.95 -18.97
N LYS A 250 -17.56 -23.91 -18.47
CA LYS A 250 -17.08 -24.76 -17.37
C LYS A 250 -16.86 -23.98 -16.08
N VAL A 251 -16.67 -22.66 -16.16
CA VAL A 251 -16.54 -21.78 -15.00
C VAL A 251 -17.87 -21.15 -14.62
N GLY A 252 -18.01 -20.79 -13.34
CA GLY A 252 -19.21 -20.12 -12.85
C GLY A 252 -19.42 -18.76 -13.50
N ASN A 253 -18.34 -17.98 -13.68
CA ASN A 253 -18.39 -16.71 -14.38
C ASN A 253 -17.00 -16.23 -14.85
N TRP A 254 -16.97 -15.40 -15.89
CA TRP A 254 -15.85 -14.56 -16.27
C TRP A 254 -16.22 -13.10 -16.03
N CYS A 255 -15.49 -12.43 -15.13
CA CYS A 255 -15.67 -11.03 -14.80
C CYS A 255 -14.49 -10.22 -15.35
N GLU A 256 -14.71 -9.57 -16.48
CA GLU A 256 -13.78 -8.59 -17.05
C GLU A 256 -13.99 -7.19 -16.43
N ILE A 257 -12.88 -6.56 -16.04
CA ILE A 257 -12.84 -5.23 -15.46
C ILE A 257 -11.95 -4.37 -16.35
N THR A 258 -12.56 -3.52 -17.19
CA THR A 258 -11.80 -2.62 -18.05
C THR A 258 -11.47 -1.32 -17.31
N THR A 259 -10.21 -0.89 -17.41
CA THR A 259 -9.71 0.38 -16.89
C THR A 259 -9.00 1.16 -18.00
N ASN A 260 -8.69 2.43 -17.72
CA ASN A 260 -8.00 3.31 -18.66
C ASN A 260 -6.69 3.80 -18.06
N ALA A 261 -5.66 2.95 -18.10
CA ALA A 261 -4.36 3.28 -17.56
C ALA A 261 -3.76 4.52 -18.24
N ARG A 262 -3.97 4.70 -19.55
CA ARG A 262 -3.44 5.86 -20.29
C ARG A 262 -4.10 7.17 -19.86
N GLY A 263 -5.42 7.21 -19.79
CA GLY A 263 -6.15 8.38 -19.30
C GLY A 263 -5.81 8.72 -17.85
N TRP A 264 -5.54 7.70 -17.01
CA TRP A 264 -5.02 7.93 -15.67
C TRP A 264 -3.64 8.61 -15.70
N GLN A 265 -2.73 8.12 -16.53
CA GLN A 265 -1.36 8.65 -16.65
C GLN A 265 -1.32 10.07 -17.20
N GLU A 266 -2.21 10.40 -18.14
CA GLU A 266 -2.35 11.76 -18.66
C GLU A 266 -2.79 12.76 -17.57
N ARG A 267 -3.62 12.30 -16.63
CA ARG A 267 -4.16 13.12 -15.55
C ARG A 267 -3.26 13.20 -14.32
N PHE A 268 -2.60 12.10 -13.96
CA PHE A 268 -1.89 11.95 -12.69
C PHE A 268 -0.39 11.73 -12.83
N GLY A 269 0.11 11.66 -14.06
CA GLY A 269 1.52 11.50 -14.38
C GLY A 269 1.88 10.09 -14.85
N MET A 270 2.98 10.00 -15.62
CA MET A 270 3.50 8.72 -16.09
C MET A 270 4.14 7.95 -14.92
N PRO A 271 3.90 6.63 -14.79
CA PRO A 271 4.51 5.82 -13.74
C PRO A 271 6.03 5.81 -13.89
N SER A 272 6.72 5.99 -12.78
CA SER A 272 8.18 6.00 -12.74
C SER A 272 8.68 5.26 -11.50
N ASP A 273 9.87 4.65 -11.60
CA ASP A 273 10.57 4.04 -10.46
C ASP A 273 11.25 5.12 -9.59
N LEU A 274 11.48 6.30 -10.16
CA LEU A 274 12.02 7.49 -9.49
C LEU A 274 11.17 8.71 -9.84
N VAL A 275 10.67 9.41 -8.82
CA VAL A 275 9.80 10.59 -8.96
C VAL A 275 10.44 11.79 -8.28
N PRO A 276 11.03 12.72 -9.03
CA PRO A 276 11.43 14.02 -8.51
C PRO A 276 10.26 14.75 -7.84
N PHE A 277 10.54 15.48 -6.77
CA PHE A 277 9.53 16.17 -5.98
C PHE A 277 8.68 17.10 -6.86
N ASP A 278 9.31 17.95 -7.66
CA ASP A 278 8.69 18.93 -8.57
C ASP A 278 7.90 18.30 -9.74
N CYS A 279 8.12 17.01 -10.02
CA CYS A 279 7.39 16.23 -11.00
C CYS A 279 6.17 15.52 -10.41
N SER A 280 6.07 15.39 -9.08
CA SER A 280 4.96 14.74 -8.37
C SER A 280 3.72 15.63 -8.26
N THR A 281 2.53 15.04 -8.08
CA THR A 281 1.28 15.81 -7.88
C THR A 281 1.39 16.86 -6.76
N LEU A 282 1.98 16.48 -5.61
CA LEU A 282 2.14 17.37 -4.47
C LEU A 282 3.17 18.47 -4.76
N GLY A 283 4.35 18.12 -5.26
CA GLY A 283 5.38 19.12 -5.54
C GLY A 283 4.94 20.12 -6.60
N ARG A 284 4.27 19.68 -7.66
CA ARG A 284 3.66 20.58 -8.67
C ARG A 284 2.69 21.60 -8.07
N ALA A 285 1.92 21.20 -7.05
CA ALA A 285 1.00 22.09 -6.34
C ALA A 285 1.74 23.11 -5.44
N LEU A 286 2.90 22.73 -4.91
CA LEU A 286 3.67 23.54 -3.97
C LEU A 286 4.64 24.53 -4.65
N VAL A 287 5.15 24.22 -5.84
CA VAL A 287 6.20 25.03 -6.49
C VAL A 287 5.67 26.22 -7.32
N ASN A 288 4.45 26.70 -7.07
CA ASN A 288 3.85 27.94 -7.63
C ASN A 288 4.22 28.27 -9.10
N GLY A 289 4.06 27.31 -10.01
CA GLY A 289 4.33 27.50 -11.45
C GLY A 289 5.76 27.18 -11.92
N ALA A 290 6.69 26.88 -11.02
CA ALA A 290 8.03 26.38 -11.33
C ALA A 290 8.09 24.85 -11.51
N ALA A 291 6.94 24.20 -11.69
CA ALA A 291 6.84 22.76 -11.82
C ALA A 291 7.57 22.27 -13.08
N GLY A 292 8.30 21.17 -12.96
CA GLY A 292 8.91 20.50 -14.11
C GLY A 292 7.88 20.24 -15.22
N PRO A 293 8.26 20.25 -16.51
CA PRO A 293 7.31 20.18 -17.62
C PRO A 293 6.59 18.82 -17.74
N ILE A 294 7.01 17.81 -16.96
CA ILE A 294 6.56 16.43 -17.08
C ILE A 294 6.03 15.98 -15.72
N HIS A 295 4.78 15.52 -15.71
CA HIS A 295 4.13 14.96 -14.52
C HIS A 295 4.48 13.48 -14.41
N LEU A 296 5.07 13.10 -13.28
CA LEU A 296 5.39 11.72 -12.94
C LEU A 296 4.62 11.27 -11.69
N ALA A 297 4.33 9.98 -11.62
CA ALA A 297 3.70 9.36 -10.47
C ALA A 297 4.51 8.14 -10.01
N PRO A 298 4.49 7.81 -8.71
CA PRO A 298 4.98 6.52 -8.24
C PRO A 298 4.30 5.39 -9.01
N ARG A 299 5.06 4.41 -9.51
CA ARG A 299 4.49 3.31 -10.31
C ARG A 299 3.33 2.58 -9.62
N MET A 300 3.40 2.44 -8.30
CA MET A 300 2.40 1.75 -7.50
C MET A 300 1.08 2.53 -7.41
N ASP A 301 1.08 3.86 -7.61
CA ASP A 301 -0.16 4.64 -7.64
C ASP A 301 -0.97 4.29 -8.90
N CYS A 302 -0.29 4.19 -10.05
CA CYS A 302 -0.92 3.78 -11.31
C CYS A 302 -1.43 2.34 -11.23
N CYS A 303 -0.61 1.40 -10.74
CA CYS A 303 -1.00 0.00 -10.54
C CYS A 303 -2.14 -0.13 -9.52
N GLY A 304 -2.11 0.65 -8.44
CA GLY A 304 -3.17 0.69 -7.45
C GLY A 304 -4.49 1.14 -8.06
N ALA A 305 -4.48 2.23 -8.83
CA ALA A 305 -5.67 2.81 -9.44
C ALA A 305 -6.26 1.98 -10.59
N ASN A 306 -5.42 1.28 -11.37
CA ASN A 306 -5.84 0.61 -12.61
C ASN A 306 -5.79 -0.92 -12.55
N LEU A 307 -5.21 -1.52 -11.51
CA LEU A 307 -5.18 -2.98 -11.34
C LEU A 307 -5.79 -3.37 -10.01
N ALA A 308 -5.15 -2.99 -8.91
CA ALA A 308 -5.48 -3.52 -7.59
C ALA A 308 -6.86 -3.05 -7.11
N ARG A 309 -7.10 -1.74 -7.05
CA ARG A 309 -8.35 -1.18 -6.51
C ARG A 309 -9.59 -1.58 -7.32
N PRO A 310 -9.59 -1.55 -8.67
CA PRO A 310 -10.74 -2.00 -9.46
C PRO A 310 -11.08 -3.47 -9.23
N LEU A 311 -10.06 -4.34 -9.24
CA LEU A 311 -10.20 -5.77 -8.94
C LEU A 311 -10.82 -6.00 -7.56
N ILE A 312 -10.21 -5.39 -6.54
CA ILE A 312 -10.65 -5.43 -5.14
C ILE A 312 -12.10 -4.97 -5.02
N SER A 313 -12.42 -3.81 -5.56
CA SER A 313 -13.75 -3.21 -5.43
C SER A 313 -14.82 -4.09 -6.07
N ARG A 314 -14.49 -4.73 -7.20
CA ARG A 314 -15.41 -5.63 -7.89
C ARG A 314 -15.60 -6.94 -7.14
N MET A 315 -14.52 -7.57 -6.66
CA MET A 315 -14.61 -8.81 -5.87
C MET A 315 -15.39 -8.59 -4.57
N ALA A 316 -15.17 -7.47 -3.89
CA ALA A 316 -15.95 -7.06 -2.72
C ALA A 316 -17.44 -6.90 -3.05
N ALA A 317 -17.77 -6.21 -4.15
CA ALA A 317 -19.15 -6.02 -4.58
C ALA A 317 -19.87 -7.33 -4.94
N ASP A 318 -19.13 -8.30 -5.48
CA ASP A 318 -19.63 -9.64 -5.76
C ASP A 318 -19.68 -10.53 -4.50
N GLY A 319 -19.23 -10.05 -3.34
CA GLY A 319 -19.23 -10.80 -2.08
C GLY A 319 -18.27 -11.99 -2.10
N VAL A 320 -17.16 -11.91 -2.84
CA VAL A 320 -16.13 -12.95 -2.84
C VAL A 320 -15.65 -13.19 -1.42
N THR A 321 -15.55 -14.46 -0.99
CA THR A 321 -15.10 -14.86 0.35
C THR A 321 -13.71 -15.50 0.34
N LEU A 322 -13.27 -16.00 -0.82
CA LEU A 322 -11.91 -16.51 -1.05
C LEU A 322 -11.32 -15.91 -2.33
N SER A 323 -10.19 -15.21 -2.20
CA SER A 323 -9.38 -14.70 -3.31
C SER A 323 -8.19 -15.62 -3.57
N ILE A 324 -8.18 -16.26 -4.74
CA ILE A 324 -7.08 -17.12 -5.20
C ILE A 324 -6.12 -16.34 -6.10
N ARG A 325 -4.82 -16.44 -5.87
CA ARG A 325 -3.77 -15.74 -6.65
C ARG A 325 -2.60 -16.66 -7.00
N GLY A 326 -1.92 -16.34 -8.10
CA GLY A 326 -0.71 -17.06 -8.56
C GLY A 326 0.60 -16.60 -7.91
N THR A 327 0.59 -15.65 -6.98
CA THR A 327 1.83 -15.07 -6.42
C THR A 327 2.64 -16.09 -5.62
N ARG A 328 3.96 -16.08 -5.80
CA ARG A 328 4.92 -17.01 -5.19
C ARG A 328 5.84 -16.29 -4.21
N ARG A 329 6.43 -17.04 -3.28
CA ARG A 329 7.35 -16.51 -2.24
C ARG A 329 8.58 -15.81 -2.82
N GLU A 330 9.02 -16.22 -4.00
CA GLU A 330 10.16 -15.61 -4.68
C GLU A 330 9.81 -14.31 -5.44
N ASP A 331 8.53 -14.04 -5.68
CA ASP A 331 8.11 -12.86 -6.43
C ASP A 331 8.29 -11.58 -5.59
N PRO A 332 8.68 -10.44 -6.19
CA PRO A 332 8.81 -9.17 -5.46
C PRO A 332 7.51 -8.72 -4.77
N ALA A 333 6.37 -9.10 -5.33
CA ALA A 333 5.03 -8.84 -4.79
C ALA A 333 4.67 -9.69 -3.56
N TRP A 334 5.50 -10.67 -3.18
CA TRP A 334 5.24 -11.52 -2.02
C TRP A 334 5.10 -10.70 -0.73
N GLY A 335 5.88 -9.64 -0.55
CA GLY A 335 5.79 -8.81 0.67
C GLY A 335 4.40 -8.22 0.92
N TRP A 336 3.66 -7.91 -0.15
CA TRP A 336 2.27 -7.47 -0.09
C TRP A 336 1.33 -8.64 0.24
N CYS A 337 1.50 -9.77 -0.46
CA CYS A 337 0.68 -10.98 -0.30
C CYS A 337 0.87 -11.67 1.06
N ALA A 338 2.08 -11.69 1.60
CA ALA A 338 2.41 -12.24 2.91
C ALA A 338 1.72 -11.47 4.04
N THR A 339 1.50 -10.17 3.86
CA THR A 339 0.74 -9.36 4.82
C THR A 339 -0.75 -9.73 4.76
N MET A 340 -1.29 -10.02 3.58
CA MET A 340 -2.66 -10.53 3.43
C MET A 340 -2.84 -11.93 4.04
N GLU A 341 -1.86 -12.82 3.87
CA GLU A 341 -1.90 -14.16 4.47
C GLU A 341 -1.75 -14.12 6.01
N ALA A 342 -0.86 -13.28 6.53
CA ALA A 342 -0.54 -13.21 7.96
C ALA A 342 -1.60 -12.49 8.82
N THR A 343 -2.44 -11.65 8.21
CA THR A 343 -3.44 -10.86 8.95
C THR A 343 -4.70 -11.67 9.27
N GLY A 344 -4.86 -12.84 8.66
CA GLY A 344 -5.95 -13.76 8.99
C GLY A 344 -7.31 -13.30 8.44
N PRO A 345 -8.37 -14.09 8.71
CA PRO A 345 -9.68 -13.96 8.05
C PRO A 345 -10.41 -12.63 8.31
N ASP A 346 -9.98 -11.87 9.32
CA ASP A 346 -10.68 -10.70 9.83
C ASP A 346 -10.21 -9.38 9.19
N THR A 347 -9.32 -9.44 8.20
CA THR A 347 -8.63 -8.26 7.65
C THR A 347 -9.00 -8.07 6.18
N PHE A 348 -10.05 -7.29 5.96
CA PHE A 348 -10.58 -6.97 4.63
C PHE A 348 -9.66 -6.00 3.91
N ILE A 349 -8.78 -6.50 3.04
CA ILE A 349 -8.05 -5.64 2.08
C ILE A 349 -8.79 -5.63 0.73
N ASP A 350 -9.60 -6.67 0.44
CA ASP A 350 -10.23 -6.87 -0.88
C ASP A 350 -11.76 -7.13 -0.84
N GLY A 351 -12.39 -7.05 0.34
CA GLY A 351 -13.74 -7.61 0.56
C GLY A 351 -13.78 -9.15 0.64
N ALA A 352 -12.75 -9.82 0.12
CA ALA A 352 -12.48 -11.23 0.39
C ALA A 352 -12.05 -11.44 1.85
N THR A 353 -12.60 -12.49 2.47
CA THR A 353 -12.28 -12.90 3.84
C THR A 353 -10.94 -13.63 3.87
N HIS A 354 -10.69 -14.54 2.91
CA HIS A 354 -9.46 -15.33 2.85
C HIS A 354 -8.68 -15.14 1.55
N TYR A 355 -7.35 -15.28 1.63
CA TYR A 355 -6.46 -15.34 0.48
C TYR A 355 -5.80 -16.71 0.40
N TRP A 356 -5.63 -17.20 -0.81
CA TRP A 356 -4.93 -18.45 -1.05
C TRP A 356 -4.01 -18.36 -2.27
N MET A 357 -2.76 -18.80 -2.08
CA MET A 357 -1.70 -18.79 -3.07
C MET A 357 -1.25 -20.24 -3.31
N PRO A 358 -1.93 -20.99 -4.19
CA PRO A 358 -1.79 -22.45 -4.27
C PRO A 358 -0.39 -22.91 -4.66
N ILE A 359 0.34 -22.04 -5.37
CA ILE A 359 1.70 -22.27 -5.86
C ILE A 359 2.73 -21.42 -5.13
N ALA A 360 2.42 -20.94 -3.91
CA ALA A 360 3.30 -20.03 -3.16
C ALA A 360 4.75 -20.52 -3.04
N ASN A 361 4.94 -21.84 -2.92
CA ASN A 361 6.25 -22.47 -2.73
C ASN A 361 6.88 -22.97 -4.04
N TRP A 362 6.23 -22.76 -5.19
CA TRP A 362 6.77 -23.19 -6.48
C TRP A 362 7.85 -22.22 -6.95
N THR A 363 8.93 -22.78 -7.49
CA THR A 363 9.99 -22.09 -8.20
C THR A 363 9.57 -21.73 -9.62
N THR A 364 10.33 -20.84 -10.27
CA THR A 364 10.09 -20.48 -11.68
C THR A 364 10.25 -21.69 -12.60
N ALA A 365 11.18 -22.59 -12.30
CA ALA A 365 11.41 -23.80 -13.09
C ALA A 365 10.22 -24.76 -13.03
N GLU A 366 9.63 -24.97 -11.85
CA GLU A 366 8.46 -25.83 -11.67
C GLU A 366 7.23 -25.29 -12.39
N VAL A 367 7.01 -23.97 -12.36
CA VAL A 367 5.92 -23.32 -13.13
C VAL A 367 6.08 -23.58 -14.62
N PHE A 368 7.26 -23.37 -15.20
CA PHE A 368 7.48 -23.64 -16.62
C PHE A 368 7.43 -25.13 -16.97
N ALA A 369 7.96 -26.01 -16.10
CA ALA A 369 7.87 -27.44 -16.28
C ALA A 369 6.41 -27.92 -16.30
N TYR A 370 5.56 -27.37 -15.42
CA TYR A 370 4.12 -27.62 -15.43
C TYR A 370 3.48 -27.18 -16.75
N LEU A 371 3.69 -25.92 -17.16
CA LEU A 371 3.11 -25.38 -18.40
C LEU A 371 3.48 -26.22 -19.63
N GLN A 372 4.75 -26.67 -19.71
CA GLN A 372 5.21 -27.54 -20.78
C GLN A 372 4.56 -28.93 -20.70
N ARG A 373 4.50 -29.54 -19.52
CA ARG A 373 3.90 -30.86 -19.30
C ARG A 373 2.42 -30.90 -19.69
N GLU A 374 1.66 -29.87 -19.32
CA GLU A 374 0.22 -29.76 -19.61
C GLU A 374 -0.07 -29.20 -21.01
N GLY A 375 0.95 -28.79 -21.78
CA GLY A 375 0.78 -28.22 -23.12
C GLY A 375 0.06 -26.85 -23.12
N LEU A 376 0.21 -26.07 -22.06
CA LEU A 376 -0.41 -24.76 -21.90
C LEU A 376 0.39 -23.67 -22.64
N PRO A 377 -0.26 -22.62 -23.17
CA PRO A 377 0.43 -21.57 -23.90
C PRO A 377 1.38 -20.78 -22.99
N ILE A 378 2.59 -20.55 -23.48
CA ILE A 378 3.59 -19.71 -22.82
C ILE A 378 3.76 -18.46 -23.67
N ALA A 379 3.44 -17.30 -23.11
CA ALA A 379 3.63 -16.03 -23.81
C ALA A 379 5.09 -15.86 -24.24
N ARG A 380 5.31 -15.37 -25.47
CA ARG A 380 6.63 -15.31 -26.11
C ARG A 380 7.67 -14.52 -25.29
N TYR A 381 7.25 -13.50 -24.55
CA TYR A 381 8.18 -12.72 -23.71
C TYR A 381 8.81 -13.51 -22.56
N TYR A 382 8.31 -14.70 -22.23
CA TYR A 382 8.94 -15.63 -21.29
C TYR A 382 10.02 -16.52 -21.93
N GLN A 383 10.14 -16.52 -23.26
CA GLN A 383 11.04 -17.40 -23.98
C GLN A 383 12.41 -16.73 -24.22
N GLY A 384 13.48 -17.49 -24.04
CA GLY A 384 14.84 -17.06 -24.35
C GLY A 384 15.37 -15.98 -23.40
N GLU A 385 15.80 -14.85 -23.98
CA GLU A 385 16.63 -13.83 -23.32
C GLU A 385 15.86 -12.60 -22.80
N TYR A 386 14.52 -12.66 -22.74
CA TYR A 386 13.70 -11.48 -22.48
C TYR A 386 13.28 -11.31 -21.02
N ARG A 387 12.36 -12.13 -20.48
CA ARG A 387 11.72 -11.83 -19.18
C ARG A 387 11.37 -13.06 -18.35
N HIS A 388 11.36 -12.85 -17.03
CA HIS A 388 10.81 -13.79 -16.03
C HIS A 388 9.44 -13.36 -15.50
N SER A 389 9.12 -12.06 -15.59
CA SER A 389 7.80 -11.48 -15.31
C SER A 389 7.15 -10.94 -16.58
N GLY A 390 5.85 -11.15 -16.73
CA GLY A 390 5.06 -10.52 -17.79
C GLY A 390 4.78 -9.05 -17.45
N PRO A 391 4.81 -8.13 -18.42
CA PRO A 391 4.37 -6.77 -18.16
C PRO A 391 2.85 -6.73 -17.97
N GLU A 392 2.39 -6.02 -16.97
CA GLU A 392 0.96 -5.71 -16.82
C GLU A 392 0.47 -4.73 -17.89
N CYS A 393 1.34 -3.84 -18.39
CA CYS A 393 1.03 -2.91 -19.49
C CYS A 393 2.22 -2.82 -20.47
N ALA A 394 1.92 -2.82 -21.76
CA ALA A 394 2.84 -2.79 -22.89
C ALA A 394 3.72 -1.54 -22.92
N THR A 395 3.18 -0.38 -22.52
CA THR A 395 3.85 0.92 -22.64
C THR A 395 4.07 1.63 -21.30
N CYS A 396 3.82 0.93 -20.19
CA CYS A 396 4.11 1.44 -18.86
C CYS A 396 5.57 1.85 -18.78
N THR A 397 5.82 3.06 -18.29
CA THR A 397 7.16 3.63 -18.14
C THR A 397 7.84 3.25 -16.84
N GLY A 398 7.20 2.49 -15.95
CA GLY A 398 7.85 1.92 -14.75
C GLY A 398 8.50 0.57 -15.04
N TRP A 399 9.18 0.03 -14.03
CA TRP A 399 9.84 -1.28 -14.06
C TRP A 399 11.03 -1.35 -15.06
N TRP A 400 12.05 -0.50 -14.84
CA TRP A 400 13.15 -0.26 -15.79
C TRP A 400 14.13 -1.41 -16.00
N ASP A 401 14.10 -2.45 -15.17
CA ASP A 401 15.03 -3.57 -15.18
C ASP A 401 14.46 -4.84 -15.84
N GLU A 402 13.22 -4.81 -16.30
CA GLU A 402 12.53 -6.03 -16.77
C GLU A 402 12.80 -6.39 -18.25
N GLY A 403 13.76 -5.75 -18.93
CA GLY A 403 14.10 -6.09 -20.33
C GLY A 403 13.04 -5.74 -21.40
N ARG A 404 11.99 -4.97 -21.04
CA ARG A 404 10.85 -4.63 -21.93
C ARG A 404 11.29 -4.04 -23.28
N GLY A 405 12.22 -3.10 -23.25
CA GLY A 405 12.65 -2.37 -24.45
C GLY A 405 13.30 -3.29 -25.50
N LYS A 406 14.08 -4.29 -25.05
CA LYS A 406 14.70 -5.29 -25.94
C LYS A 406 13.64 -6.16 -26.61
N TYR A 407 12.65 -6.61 -25.85
CA TYR A 407 11.53 -7.40 -26.36
C TYR A 407 10.70 -6.63 -27.40
N LEU A 408 10.22 -5.44 -27.03
CA LEU A 408 9.37 -4.62 -27.90
C LEU A 408 10.08 -4.27 -29.19
N ARG A 409 11.37 -3.90 -29.16
CA ARG A 409 12.13 -3.57 -30.37
C ARG A 409 12.15 -4.70 -31.38
N LYS A 410 12.22 -5.95 -30.90
CA LYS A 410 12.32 -7.13 -31.76
C LYS A 410 10.96 -7.58 -32.31
N PHE A 411 9.92 -7.61 -31.47
CA PHE A 411 8.64 -8.23 -31.84
C PHE A 411 7.50 -7.24 -32.07
N HIS A 412 7.59 -6.03 -31.51
CA HIS A 412 6.55 -5.00 -31.55
C HIS A 412 7.13 -3.60 -31.82
N PRO A 413 7.80 -3.36 -32.97
CA PRO A 413 8.54 -2.13 -33.22
C PRO A 413 7.67 -0.86 -33.15
N HIS A 414 6.37 -0.97 -33.45
CA HIS A 414 5.42 0.14 -33.31
C HIS A 414 5.19 0.52 -31.84
N ILE A 415 4.98 -0.46 -30.95
CA ILE A 415 4.90 -0.25 -29.49
C ILE A 415 6.25 0.24 -28.94
N ALA A 416 7.35 -0.27 -29.49
CA ALA A 416 8.70 0.15 -29.08
C ALA A 416 8.96 1.64 -29.31
N GLY A 417 8.46 2.20 -30.43
CA GLY A 417 8.58 3.63 -30.72
C GLY A 417 7.87 4.49 -29.69
N GLU A 418 6.65 4.12 -29.32
CA GLU A 418 5.89 4.80 -28.27
C GLU A 418 6.54 4.65 -26.89
N TYR A 419 6.94 3.43 -26.53
CA TYR A 419 7.61 3.15 -25.28
C TYR A 419 8.91 3.96 -25.14
N HIS A 420 9.71 4.04 -26.20
CA HIS A 420 10.91 4.87 -26.26
C HIS A 420 10.59 6.34 -26.03
N TYR A 421 9.62 6.91 -26.76
CA TYR A 421 9.20 8.30 -26.60
C TYR A 421 8.81 8.62 -25.14
N ARG A 422 8.02 7.74 -24.52
CA ARG A 422 7.56 7.91 -23.13
C ARG A 422 8.71 7.81 -22.14
N LEU A 423 9.62 6.84 -22.31
CA LEU A 423 10.82 6.73 -21.46
C LEU A 423 11.75 7.92 -21.60
N SER A 424 11.94 8.49 -22.81
CA SER A 424 12.76 9.69 -22.99
C SER A 424 12.20 10.89 -22.21
N ARG A 425 10.87 11.00 -22.10
CA ARG A 425 10.23 12.02 -21.26
C ARG A 425 10.46 11.78 -19.77
N VAL A 426 10.36 10.52 -19.32
CA VAL A 426 10.67 10.17 -17.93
C VAL A 426 12.13 10.49 -17.62
N GLN A 427 13.06 10.13 -18.52
CA GLN A 427 14.48 10.46 -18.39
C GLN A 427 14.71 11.97 -18.32
N SER A 428 14.09 12.76 -19.19
CA SER A 428 14.28 14.22 -19.19
C SER A 428 13.69 14.91 -17.96
N ALA A 429 12.66 14.32 -17.34
CA ALA A 429 12.10 14.79 -16.08
C ALA A 429 13.01 14.49 -14.88
N ILE A 430 13.68 13.34 -14.88
CA ILE A 430 14.51 12.87 -13.78
C ILE A 430 15.90 13.49 -13.79
N ARG A 431 16.47 13.70 -14.99
CA ARG A 431 17.87 14.12 -15.18
C ARG A 431 18.27 15.32 -14.29
N PRO A 432 17.51 16.44 -14.24
CA PRO A 432 17.95 17.62 -13.48
C PRO A 432 18.15 17.34 -11.99
N THR A 433 17.25 16.56 -11.38
CA THR A 433 17.35 16.20 -9.95
C THR A 433 18.49 15.23 -9.69
N LEU A 434 18.80 14.33 -10.63
CA LEU A 434 19.97 13.47 -10.51
C LEU A 434 21.27 14.28 -10.64
N ASP A 435 21.31 15.25 -11.55
CA ASP A 435 22.48 16.12 -11.72
C ASP A 435 22.70 16.95 -10.44
N GLN A 436 21.65 17.55 -9.87
CA GLN A 436 21.72 18.23 -8.56
C GLN A 436 22.21 17.33 -7.42
N LEU A 437 21.76 16.07 -7.38
CA LEU A 437 22.24 15.11 -6.37
C LEU A 437 23.72 14.78 -6.57
N HIS A 438 24.18 14.63 -7.82
CA HIS A 438 25.59 14.39 -8.10
C HIS A 438 26.45 15.60 -7.72
N ASP A 439 25.98 16.82 -8.00
CA ASP A 439 26.68 18.05 -7.63
C ASP A 439 26.82 18.16 -6.11
N GLU A 440 25.74 17.92 -5.35
CA GLU A 440 25.78 17.93 -3.88
C GLU A 440 26.77 16.89 -3.32
N ILE A 441 26.82 15.69 -3.89
CA ILE A 441 27.79 14.66 -3.50
C ILE A 441 29.23 15.09 -3.85
N ALA A 442 29.43 15.74 -5.00
CA ALA A 442 30.74 16.23 -5.43
C ALA A 442 31.27 17.32 -4.49
N ASP A 443 30.41 18.21 -4.01
CA ASP A 443 30.78 19.27 -3.06
C ASP A 443 31.25 18.70 -1.71
N LEU A 444 30.69 17.57 -1.27
CA LEU A 444 31.11 16.89 -0.03
C LEU A 444 32.52 16.28 -0.11
N VAL A 445 33.02 16.01 -1.31
CA VAL A 445 34.35 15.38 -1.52
C VAL A 445 35.39 16.36 -2.05
N ALA A 446 34.99 17.61 -2.34
CA ALA A 446 35.91 18.64 -2.77
C ALA A 446 36.93 18.95 -1.65
N PRO A 447 38.24 19.04 -1.95
CA PRO A 447 39.22 19.41 -0.96
C PRO A 447 38.89 20.78 -0.39
N GLN A 448 38.84 20.91 0.94
CA GLN A 448 38.69 22.21 1.59
C GLN A 448 39.88 23.08 1.18
N GLU A 449 39.61 24.18 0.48
CA GLU A 449 40.64 25.18 0.19
C GLU A 449 41.19 25.69 1.54
N ALA A 450 42.49 25.46 1.74
CA ALA A 450 43.20 25.74 2.99
C ALA A 450 43.51 27.23 3.18
#